data_AF-A0A7S0EQH8-F1
#
_entry.id   AF-A0A7S0EQH8-F1
#
_cell.length_a   1.000
_cell.length_b   1.000
_cell.length_c   1.000
_cell.angle_alpha   90.00
_cell.angle_beta   90.00
_cell.angle_gamma   90.00
#
_symmetry.space_group_name_H-M   'P 1'
#
loop_
_entity.id
_entity.type
_entity.pdbx_description
1 polymer ?
#
loop_
_entity_poly.entity_id
_entity_poly.type
_entity_poly.pdbx_seq_one_letter_code
_entity_poly.pdbx_strand_id
1 'polypeptide(L)'
;LSTLGSLPCFALQFASEPIMLAVGVEPSVAADVGTYTRFMAGGSWLLLLECAVEAVFITSGYARSASFNSLLTGLGVDVLCNYVFLYRWRWGVRGAALAWSAVRASRLLVW
;
A
#
# COMPACT_ATOMS: atom_id res chain seq x y z
N LEU A 1 4.54 -0.74 20.59
CA LEU A 1 3.90 -2.07 20.45
C LEU A 1 3.46 -2.36 19.02
N SER A 2 2.81 -1.40 18.34
CA SER A 2 2.29 -1.57 16.97
C SER A 2 3.37 -1.91 15.93
N THR A 3 4.56 -1.30 16.01
CA THR A 3 5.70 -1.58 15.11
C THR A 3 6.33 -2.95 15.35
N LEU A 4 6.54 -3.36 16.60
CA LEU A 4 7.05 -4.70 16.94
C LEU A 4 6.06 -5.81 16.53
N GLY A 5 4.75 -5.56 16.65
CA GLY A 5 3.70 -6.48 16.20
C GLY A 5 3.61 -6.63 14.67
N SER A 6 4.12 -5.66 13.91
CA SER A 6 4.10 -5.69 12.44
C SER A 6 5.26 -6.47 11.81
N LEU A 7 6.35 -6.71 12.56
CA LEU A 7 7.53 -7.48 12.12
C LEU A 7 7.18 -8.86 11.52
N PRO A 8 6.31 -9.69 12.13
CA PRO A 8 5.91 -10.96 11.51
C PRO A 8 5.18 -10.77 10.18
N CYS A 9 4.38 -9.72 10.01
CA CYS A 9 3.70 -9.42 8.75
C CYS A 9 4.70 -9.00 7.65
N PHE A 10 5.79 -8.31 8.00
CA PHE A 10 6.87 -8.01 7.06
C PHE A 10 7.63 -9.27 6.65
N ALA A 11 7.98 -10.14 7.61
CA ALA A 11 8.66 -11.40 7.32
C ALA A 11 7.83 -12.31 6.39
N LEU A 12 6.51 -12.37 6.62
CA LEU A 12 5.57 -13.12 5.77
C LEU A 12 5.44 -12.53 4.36
N GLN A 13 5.52 -11.20 4.20
CA GLN A 13 5.50 -10.57 2.88
C GLN A 13 6.73 -10.92 2.03
N PHE A 14 7.91 -11.10 2.64
CA PHE A 14 9.10 -11.56 1.91
C PHE A 14 9.06 -13.05 1.56
N ALA A 15 8.37 -13.86 2.38
CA ALA A 15 8.19 -15.29 2.19
C ALA A 15 6.88 -15.65 1.45
N SER A 16 6.18 -14.69 0.86
CA SER A 16 4.87 -14.89 0.22
C SER A 16 4.91 -15.89 -0.94
N GLU A 17 5.95 -15.82 -1.77
CA GLU A 17 6.18 -16.70 -2.92
C GLU A 17 6.30 -18.19 -2.52
N PRO A 18 7.20 -18.60 -1.59
CA PRO A 18 7.29 -19.99 -1.16
C PRO A 18 6.04 -20.46 -0.39
N ILE A 19 5.35 -19.56 0.32
CA ILE A 19 4.08 -19.90 0.99
C ILE A 19 3.00 -20.25 -0.05
N MET A 20 2.89 -19.47 -1.12
CA MET A 20 1.91 -19.74 -2.19
C MET A 20 2.22 -21.02 -2.97
N LEU A 21 3.50 -21.31 -3.20
CA LEU A 21 3.92 -22.58 -3.79
C LEU A 21 3.61 -23.77 -2.86
N ALA A 22 3.76 -23.62 -1.55
CA ALA A 22 3.41 -24.66 -0.57
C ALA A 22 1.90 -24.94 -0.49
N VAL A 23 1.06 -23.95 -0.82
CA VAL A 23 -0.41 -24.08 -0.88
C VAL A 23 -0.88 -24.71 -2.21
N GLY A 24 0.01 -24.91 -3.17
CA GLY A 24 -0.31 -25.51 -4.48
C GLY A 24 -0.85 -24.52 -5.51
N VAL A 25 -0.57 -23.22 -5.33
CA VAL A 25 -0.91 -22.19 -6.33
C VAL A 25 -0.01 -22.34 -7.56
N GLU A 26 -0.56 -22.05 -8.74
CA GLU A 26 0.19 -22.09 -9.99
C GLU A 26 1.45 -21.21 -9.92
N PRO A 27 2.62 -21.68 -10.43
CA PRO A 27 3.89 -20.97 -10.27
C PRO A 27 3.90 -19.55 -10.88
N SER A 28 3.14 -19.34 -11.95
CA SER A 28 2.98 -18.04 -12.62
C SER A 28 2.33 -17.02 -11.68
N VAL A 29 1.26 -17.41 -11.00
CA VAL A 29 0.51 -16.56 -10.06
C VAL A 29 1.30 -16.34 -8.77
N ALA A 30 2.00 -17.37 -8.27
CA ALA A 30 2.84 -17.26 -7.09
C ALA A 30 4.00 -16.25 -7.27
N ALA A 31 4.62 -16.22 -8.45
CA ALA A 31 5.68 -15.26 -8.78
C ALA A 31 5.15 -13.81 -8.87
N ASP A 32 3.95 -13.63 -9.41
CA ASP A 32 3.30 -12.31 -9.47
C ASP A 32 2.96 -11.78 -8.07
N VAL A 33 2.41 -12.62 -7.19
CA VAL A 33 2.11 -12.24 -5.80
C VAL A 33 3.39 -11.98 -5.02
N GLY A 34 4.45 -12.77 -5.23
CA GLY A 34 5.78 -12.52 -4.66
C GLY A 34 6.32 -11.16 -5.06
N THR A 35 6.21 -10.80 -6.34
CA THR A 35 6.61 -9.48 -6.83
C THR A 35 5.77 -8.37 -6.21
N TYR A 36 4.44 -8.52 -6.18
CA TYR A 36 3.51 -7.54 -5.61
C TYR A 36 3.77 -7.26 -4.13
N THR A 37 3.90 -8.31 -3.32
CA THR A 37 4.13 -8.22 -1.87
C THR A 37 5.50 -7.62 -1.54
N ARG A 38 6.54 -7.87 -2.33
CA ARG A 38 7.84 -7.19 -2.18
C ARG A 38 7.74 -5.69 -2.40
N PHE A 39 6.99 -5.23 -3.41
CA PHE A 39 6.75 -3.80 -3.61
C PHE A 39 5.92 -3.19 -2.48
N MET A 40 4.86 -3.90 -2.03
CA MET A 40 4.05 -3.46 -0.90
C MET A 40 4.81 -3.42 0.42
N ALA A 41 5.79 -4.30 0.64
CA ALA A 41 6.60 -4.29 1.85
C ALA A 41 7.33 -2.94 2.01
N GLY A 42 7.80 -2.34 0.91
CA GLY A 42 8.36 -0.99 0.91
C GLY A 42 7.31 0.07 1.29
N GLY A 43 6.14 0.05 0.65
CA GLY A 43 5.07 1.02 0.93
C GLY A 43 4.33 0.81 2.26
N SER A 44 4.51 -0.34 2.92
CA SER A 44 3.95 -0.60 4.26
C SER A 44 4.56 0.31 5.33
N TRP A 45 5.81 0.75 5.15
CA TRP A 45 6.41 1.77 6.01
C TRP A 45 5.76 3.15 5.84
N LEU A 46 5.43 3.52 4.60
CA LEU A 46 4.67 4.75 4.31
C LEU A 46 3.27 4.68 4.94
N LEU A 47 2.61 3.52 4.88
CA LEU A 47 1.30 3.31 5.51
C LEU A 47 1.37 3.48 7.04
N LEU A 48 2.39 2.94 7.70
CA LEU A 48 2.56 3.11 9.15
C LEU A 48 2.75 4.58 9.53
N LEU A 49 3.52 5.32 8.74
CA LEU A 49 3.74 6.75 8.93
C LEU A 49 2.44 7.55 8.72
N GLU A 50 1.70 7.24 7.65
CA GLU A 50 0.41 7.84 7.36
C GLU A 50 -0.59 7.64 8.50
N CYS A 51 -0.74 6.42 9.01
CA CYS A 51 -1.62 6.14 10.15
C CYS A 51 -1.19 6.90 11.41
N ALA A 52 0.12 7.06 11.64
CA ALA A 52 0.63 7.82 12.79
C ALA A 52 0.31 9.32 12.65
N VAL A 53 0.50 9.90 11.47
CA VAL A 53 0.17 11.31 11.20
C VAL A 53 -1.34 11.55 11.31
N GLU A 54 -2.16 10.66 10.73
CA GLU A 54 -3.62 10.73 10.81
C GLU A 54 -4.10 10.66 12.27
N ALA A 55 -3.52 9.77 13.08
CA ALA A 55 -3.84 9.69 14.51
C ALA A 55 -3.50 11.01 15.25
N VAL A 56 -2.36 11.65 14.95
CA VAL A 56 -1.99 12.95 15.54
C VAL A 56 -2.98 14.05 15.16
N PHE A 57 -3.40 14.13 13.90
CA PHE A 57 -4.37 15.13 13.45
C PHE A 57 -5.77 14.93 14.05
N ILE A 58 -6.20 13.67 14.19
CA ILE A 58 -7.47 13.33 14.84
C ILE A 58 -7.44 13.73 16.32
N THR A 59 -6.35 13.39 17.04
CA THR A 59 -6.21 13.75 18.46
C THR A 59 -6.15 15.26 18.70
N SER A 60 -5.72 16.03 17.70
CA SER A 60 -5.68 17.49 17.73
C SER A 60 -7.01 18.17 17.37
N GLY A 61 -8.07 17.41 17.13
CA GLY A 61 -9.44 17.91 16.86
C GLY A 61 -9.73 18.25 15.39
N TYR A 62 -8.79 18.04 14.47
CA TYR A 62 -8.96 18.32 13.04
C TYR A 62 -9.46 17.11 12.22
N ALA A 63 -10.25 16.23 12.85
CA ALA A 63 -10.70 14.98 12.24
C ALA A 63 -11.48 15.17 10.92
N ARG A 64 -12.22 16.28 10.77
CA ARG A 64 -12.99 16.59 9.56
C ARG A 64 -12.09 16.94 8.36
N SER A 65 -11.02 17.70 8.59
CA SER A 65 -10.03 18.03 7.55
C SER A 65 -9.21 16.80 7.17
N ALA A 66 -8.82 15.97 8.14
CA ALA A 66 -8.15 14.70 7.89
C ALA A 66 -9.01 13.77 7.03
N SER A 67 -10.29 13.63 7.35
CA SER A 67 -11.23 12.79 6.57
C SER A 67 -11.44 13.31 5.15
N PHE A 68 -11.50 14.63 4.96
CA PHE A 68 -11.65 15.23 3.63
C PHE A 68 -10.39 15.04 2.78
N ASN A 69 -9.21 15.21 3.38
CA ASN A 69 -7.95 14.91 2.73
C ASN A 69 -7.89 13.43 2.32
N SER A 70 -8.21 12.51 3.24
CA SER A 70 -8.29 11.07 3.00
C SER A 70 -9.24 10.71 1.85
N LEU A 71 -10.35 11.43 1.69
CA LEU A 71 -11.26 11.23 0.56
C LEU A 71 -10.62 11.68 -0.76
N LEU A 72 -10.05 12.88 -0.79
CA LEU A 72 -9.54 13.50 -2.01
C LEU A 72 -8.26 12.82 -2.50
N THR A 73 -7.28 12.63 -1.61
CA THR A 73 -5.98 12.03 -1.94
C THR A 73 -6.01 10.51 -1.86
N GLY A 74 -6.92 9.90 -1.08
CA GLY A 74 -7.14 8.46 -1.10
C GLY A 74 -7.84 8.03 -2.38
N LEU A 75 -9.13 8.38 -2.57
CA LEU A 75 -9.92 7.90 -3.72
C LEU A 75 -9.52 8.59 -5.03
N GLY A 76 -9.30 9.91 -5.00
CA GLY A 76 -9.00 10.67 -6.23
C GLY A 76 -7.69 10.25 -6.87
N VAL A 77 -6.61 10.20 -6.08
CA VAL A 77 -5.28 9.80 -6.58
C VAL A 77 -5.25 8.31 -6.90
N ASP A 78 -5.95 7.45 -6.14
CA ASP A 78 -5.98 6.00 -6.41
C ASP A 78 -6.63 5.69 -7.76
N VAL A 79 -7.78 6.31 -8.06
CA VAL A 79 -8.45 6.13 -9.35
C VAL A 79 -7.59 6.66 -10.49
N LEU A 80 -6.95 7.83 -10.33
CA LEU A 80 -6.11 8.42 -11.36
C LEU A 80 -4.84 7.60 -11.62
N CYS A 81 -4.14 7.20 -10.56
CA CYS A 81 -2.92 6.40 -10.65
C CYS A 81 -3.19 4.99 -11.18
N ASN A 82 -4.27 4.34 -10.73
CA ASN A 82 -4.65 3.04 -11.28
C ASN A 82 -5.01 3.18 -12.77
N TYR A 83 -5.77 4.19 -13.18
CA TYR A 83 -6.09 4.41 -14.58
C TYR A 83 -4.83 4.60 -15.45
N VAL A 84 -3.87 5.42 -15.00
CA VAL A 84 -2.63 5.67 -15.74
C VAL A 84 -1.73 4.42 -15.76
N PHE A 85 -1.47 3.79 -14.63
CA PHE A 85 -0.51 2.68 -14.56
C PHE A 85 -1.06 1.37 -15.15
N LEU A 86 -2.34 1.05 -14.93
CA LEU A 86 -2.95 -0.16 -15.47
C LEU A 86 -3.40 0.04 -16.92
N TYR A 87 -4.12 1.12 -17.22
CA TYR A 87 -4.79 1.27 -18.52
C TYR A 87 -3.88 1.87 -19.58
N ARG A 88 -3.11 2.93 -19.24
CA ARG A 88 -2.22 3.59 -20.19
C ARG A 88 -0.88 2.88 -20.35
N TRP A 89 -0.32 2.38 -19.25
CA TRP A 89 1.03 1.78 -19.24
C TRP A 89 1.05 0.25 -19.31
N ARG A 90 -0.08 -0.43 -19.08
CA ARG A 90 -0.19 -1.90 -19.09
C ARG A 90 0.84 -2.61 -18.20
N TRP A 91 1.22 -1.98 -17.08
CA TRP A 91 2.24 -2.52 -16.16
C TRP A 91 1.75 -3.67 -15.26
N GLY A 92 0.52 -4.13 -15.47
CA GLY A 92 -0.06 -5.28 -14.77
C GLY A 92 0.06 -5.15 -13.26
N VAL A 93 0.52 -6.23 -12.62
CA VAL A 93 0.65 -6.34 -11.16
C VAL A 93 1.64 -5.34 -10.56
N ARG A 94 2.70 -4.97 -11.30
CA ARG A 94 3.67 -3.95 -10.85
C ARG A 94 3.07 -2.55 -10.86
N GLY A 95 2.23 -2.26 -11.86
CA GLY A 95 1.49 -1.01 -11.95
C GLY A 95 0.53 -0.80 -10.78
N ALA A 96 -0.17 -1.86 -10.38
CA ALA A 96 -1.06 -1.82 -9.22
C ALA A 96 -0.30 -1.54 -7.91
N ALA A 97 0.86 -2.18 -7.70
CA ALA A 97 1.68 -1.95 -6.51
C ALA A 97 2.25 -0.51 -6.43
N LEU A 98 2.62 0.05 -7.58
CA LEU A 98 3.10 1.43 -7.68
C LEU A 98 1.97 2.44 -7.47
N ALA A 99 0.78 2.21 -8.04
CA ALA A 99 -0.40 3.02 -7.77
C ALA A 99 -0.70 3.05 -6.27
N TRP A 100 -0.73 1.86 -5.66
CA TRP A 100 -0.96 1.71 -4.23
C TRP A 100 0.04 2.51 -3.39
N SER A 101 1.33 2.44 -3.73
CA SER A 101 2.41 3.15 -3.02
C SER A 101 2.34 4.66 -3.24
N ALA A 102 2.01 5.11 -4.45
CA ALA A 102 1.89 6.52 -4.83
C ALA A 102 0.75 7.22 -4.07
N VAL A 103 -0.36 6.53 -3.85
CA VAL A 103 -1.50 7.05 -3.06
C VAL A 103 -1.06 7.35 -1.62
N ARG A 104 -0.37 6.40 -0.96
CA ARG A 104 0.16 6.62 0.40
C ARG A 104 1.17 7.77 0.45
N ALA A 105 2.05 7.86 -0.55
CA ALA A 105 2.98 8.98 -0.65
C ALA A 105 2.26 10.32 -0.83
N SER A 106 1.19 10.38 -1.63
CA SER A 106 0.40 11.60 -1.83
C SER A 106 -0.34 12.05 -0.57
N ARG A 107 -0.85 11.10 0.22
CA ARG A 107 -1.50 11.36 1.51
C ARG A 107 -0.51 11.90 2.54
N LEU A 108 0.79 11.62 2.43
CA LEU A 108 1.82 12.21 3.29
C LEU A 108 2.26 13.62 2.85
N LEU A 109 2.12 13.95 1.56
CA LEU A 109 2.52 15.25 1.02
C LEU A 109 1.44 16.32 1.14
N VAL A 110 0.17 15.91 1.20
CA VAL A 110 -0.97 16.81 1.36
C VAL A 110 -1.45 16.67 2.79
N TRP A 111 -1.11 17.62 3.66
CA TRP A 111 -1.66 17.81 5.01
C TRP A 111 -1.91 19.29 5.26
#